data_AF-F0FWM8-F1
#
_entry.id   AF-F0FWM8-F1
#
_cell.length_a   1.000
_cell.length_b   1.000
_cell.length_c   1.000
_cell.angle_alpha   90.00
_cell.angle_beta   90.00
_cell.angle_gamma   90.00
#
_symmetry.space_group_name_H-M   'P 1'
#
loop_
_entity.id
_entity.type
_entity.pdbx_description
1 polymer ?
#
loop_
_entity_poly.entity_id
_entity_poly.type
_entity_poly.pdbx_seq_one_letter_code
_entity_poly.pdbx_strand_id
1 'polypeptide(L)'
;EQVLGLEVVLADGTVLSSLNKMLKNNAGYDLRQIFVGSEGTLGVVTRVVLRLHPRLAAPSTALCAVRDTAAALALLRDARAACADLLSFEAMWPAFYGYVAEHTPGLRAPLPADGGVKVLVECASGDAAQTAARFEAVLADWLPRR
;
A
#
# COMPACT_ATOMS: atom_id res chain seq x y z
N GLU A 1 -11.69 -5.94 -3.14
CA GLU A 1 -11.66 -5.94 -4.62
C GLU A 1 -10.73 -6.97 -5.28
N GLN A 2 -9.62 -7.40 -4.65
CA GLN A 2 -8.70 -8.37 -5.28
C GLN A 2 -9.25 -9.81 -5.39
N VAL A 3 -10.16 -10.19 -4.49
CA VAL A 3 -10.78 -11.52 -4.48
C VAL A 3 -11.94 -11.57 -5.47
N LEU A 4 -11.79 -12.37 -6.53
CA LEU A 4 -12.82 -12.62 -7.55
C LEU A 4 -13.68 -13.85 -7.22
N GLY A 5 -13.12 -14.82 -6.49
CA GLY A 5 -13.77 -16.08 -6.19
C GLY A 5 -13.22 -16.73 -4.94
N LEU A 6 -14.06 -17.47 -4.23
CA LEU A 6 -13.68 -18.24 -3.04
C LEU A 6 -14.34 -19.62 -3.06
N GLU A 7 -13.63 -20.60 -2.50
CA GLU A 7 -14.17 -21.87 -2.06
C GLU A 7 -13.91 -21.99 -0.55
N VAL A 8 -14.96 -22.34 0.19
CA VAL A 8 -14.94 -22.41 1.65
C VAL A 8 -15.62 -23.69 2.10
N VAL A 9 -15.00 -24.38 3.07
CA VAL A 9 -15.60 -25.51 3.77
C VAL A 9 -16.17 -25.01 5.10
N LEU A 10 -17.47 -25.19 5.30
CA LEU A 10 -18.17 -24.82 6.52
C LEU A 10 -17.92 -25.83 7.65
N ALA A 11 -18.33 -25.49 8.87
CA ALA A 11 -18.10 -26.32 10.06
C ALA A 11 -18.78 -27.71 9.98
N ASP A 12 -19.87 -27.84 9.23
CA ASP A 12 -20.57 -29.09 8.97
C ASP A 12 -19.96 -29.91 7.81
N GLY A 13 -18.89 -29.40 7.19
CA GLY A 13 -18.25 -29.99 6.02
C GLY A 13 -18.88 -29.58 4.67
N THR A 14 -19.94 -28.76 4.67
CA THR A 14 -20.53 -28.24 3.43
C THR A 14 -19.52 -27.41 2.65
N VAL A 15 -19.36 -27.70 1.36
CA VAL A 15 -18.50 -26.93 0.47
C VAL A 15 -19.30 -25.85 -0.23
N LEU A 16 -19.03 -24.59 0.10
CA LEU A 16 -19.53 -23.43 -0.62
C LEU A 16 -18.49 -23.00 -1.65
N SER A 17 -18.82 -23.07 -2.95
CA SER A 17 -17.89 -22.72 -4.03
C SER A 17 -18.46 -21.64 -4.96
N SER A 18 -17.71 -20.56 -5.13
CA SER A 18 -17.97 -19.50 -6.11
C SER A 18 -16.65 -19.03 -6.72
N LEU A 19 -15.99 -19.94 -7.46
CA LEU A 19 -14.69 -19.72 -8.10
C LEU A 19 -14.81 -19.05 -9.49
N ASN A 20 -15.64 -18.02 -9.60
CA ASN A 20 -15.75 -17.28 -10.85
C ASN A 20 -14.53 -16.37 -11.08
N LYS A 21 -14.18 -16.17 -12.36
CA LYS A 21 -13.11 -15.27 -12.81
C LYS A 21 -13.64 -13.95 -13.37
N MET A 22 -14.94 -13.69 -13.22
CA MET A 22 -15.61 -12.53 -13.77
C MET A 22 -15.32 -11.30 -12.92
N LEU A 23 -15.05 -10.16 -13.55
CA LEU A 23 -14.88 -8.89 -12.85
C LEU A 23 -16.21 -8.37 -12.28
N LYS A 24 -17.32 -8.68 -12.93
CA LYS A 24 -18.67 -8.30 -12.51
C LYS A 24 -19.56 -9.53 -12.50
N ASN A 25 -20.12 -9.84 -11.34
CA ASN A 25 -21.11 -10.89 -11.17
C ASN A 25 -22.18 -10.37 -10.20
N ASN A 26 -23.39 -10.16 -10.73
CA ASN A 26 -24.52 -9.64 -9.97
C ASN A 26 -25.59 -10.73 -9.71
N ALA A 27 -25.24 -12.00 -9.88
CA ALA A 27 -26.16 -13.11 -9.64
C ALA A 27 -26.23 -13.42 -8.13
N GLY A 28 -27.18 -12.78 -7.45
CA GLY A 28 -27.43 -12.99 -6.02
C GLY A 28 -26.44 -12.25 -5.11
N TYR A 29 -26.35 -12.71 -3.86
CA TYR A 29 -25.47 -12.11 -2.85
C TYR A 29 -24.00 -12.45 -3.08
N ASP A 30 -23.12 -11.48 -2.83
CA ASP A 30 -21.67 -11.72 -2.83
C ASP A 30 -21.23 -12.39 -1.51
N LEU A 31 -21.51 -13.69 -1.39
CA LEU A 31 -21.11 -14.49 -0.23
C LEU A 31 -19.59 -14.54 -0.03
N ARG A 32 -18.77 -14.15 -1.01
CA ARG A 32 -17.32 -14.12 -0.81
C ARG A 32 -16.95 -13.07 0.25
N GLN A 33 -17.67 -11.94 0.30
CA GLN A 33 -17.36 -10.84 1.21
C GLN A 33 -17.52 -11.19 2.69
N ILE A 34 -18.43 -12.12 3.05
CA ILE A 34 -18.60 -12.50 4.45
C ILE A 34 -17.42 -13.32 4.98
N PHE A 35 -16.69 -14.03 4.11
CA PHE A 35 -15.52 -14.82 4.52
C PHE A 35 -14.23 -14.01 4.53
N VAL A 36 -14.12 -12.94 3.72
CA VAL A 36 -12.97 -12.05 3.73
C VAL A 36 -12.93 -11.28 5.05
N GLY A 37 -11.87 -11.45 5.84
CA GLY A 37 -11.76 -10.86 7.17
C GLY A 37 -12.50 -11.63 8.27
N SER A 38 -13.08 -12.79 7.98
CA SER A 38 -13.71 -13.65 9.00
C SER A 38 -12.72 -14.37 9.91
N GLU A 39 -11.43 -14.35 9.56
CA GLU A 39 -10.34 -14.98 10.33
C GLU A 39 -10.59 -16.48 10.61
N GLY A 40 -11.34 -17.16 9.72
CA GLY A 40 -11.63 -18.60 9.83
C GLY A 40 -12.81 -18.94 10.74
N THR A 41 -13.48 -17.95 11.33
CA THR A 41 -14.62 -18.20 12.25
C THR A 41 -15.89 -18.67 11.54
N LEU A 42 -16.03 -18.39 10.24
CA LEU A 42 -17.20 -18.76 9.44
C LEU A 42 -16.96 -19.97 8.52
N GLY A 43 -15.73 -20.47 8.46
CA GLY A 43 -15.34 -21.58 7.60
C GLY A 43 -13.88 -21.51 7.17
N VAL A 44 -13.38 -22.58 6.57
CA VAL A 44 -12.00 -22.71 6.11
C VAL A 44 -11.94 -22.43 4.61
N VAL A 45 -11.23 -21.37 4.22
CA VAL A 45 -11.00 -21.04 2.80
C VAL A 45 -10.02 -22.06 2.20
N THR A 46 -10.45 -22.80 1.18
CA THR A 46 -9.64 -23.84 0.52
C THR A 46 -9.09 -23.40 -0.83
N ARG A 47 -9.78 -22.49 -1.53
CA ARG A 47 -9.33 -21.93 -2.81
C ARG A 47 -9.72 -20.46 -2.94
N VAL A 48 -8.90 -19.72 -3.68
CA VAL A 48 -9.11 -18.30 -3.96
C VAL A 48 -8.82 -18.03 -5.43
N VAL A 49 -9.68 -17.24 -6.08
CA VAL A 49 -9.39 -16.61 -7.38
C VAL A 49 -9.03 -15.16 -7.12
N LEU A 50 -7.79 -14.78 -7.44
CA LEU A 50 -7.29 -13.42 -7.28
C LEU A 50 -7.20 -12.70 -8.63
N ARG A 51 -7.52 -11.42 -8.62
CA ARG A 51 -7.24 -10.52 -9.73
C ARG A 51 -5.74 -10.22 -9.75
N LEU A 52 -5.12 -10.34 -10.92
CA LEU A 52 -3.75 -9.89 -11.16
C LEU A 52 -3.77 -8.52 -11.84
N HIS A 53 -2.70 -7.76 -11.61
CA HIS A 53 -2.46 -6.47 -12.26
C HIS A 53 -1.19 -6.56 -13.11
N PRO A 54 -1.10 -5.79 -14.21
CA PRO A 54 0.13 -5.70 -14.99
C PRO A 54 1.33 -5.33 -14.12
N ARG A 55 2.50 -5.88 -14.44
CA ARG A 55 3.74 -5.48 -13.79
C ARG A 55 4.07 -4.05 -14.17
N LEU A 56 4.27 -3.19 -13.17
CA LEU A 56 4.68 -1.80 -13.36
C LEU A 56 6.16 -1.73 -13.75
N ALA A 57 6.57 -0.59 -14.32
CA ALA A 57 7.98 -0.29 -14.55
C ALA A 57 8.72 -0.05 -13.22
N ALA A 58 10.02 0.24 -13.28
CA ALA A 58 10.82 0.50 -12.09
C ALA A 58 10.21 1.67 -11.28
N PRO A 59 10.04 1.51 -9.95
CA PRO A 59 9.46 2.55 -9.11
C PRO A 59 10.44 3.71 -8.90
N SER A 60 9.87 4.89 -8.63
CA SER A 60 10.58 6.03 -8.04
C SER A 60 10.27 6.09 -6.55
N THR A 61 11.31 5.99 -5.72
CA THR A 61 11.19 5.88 -4.26
C THR A 61 11.98 6.99 -3.60
N ALA A 62 11.41 7.66 -2.59
CA ALA A 62 12.10 8.65 -1.77
C ALA A 62 11.79 8.45 -0.29
N LEU A 63 12.80 8.68 0.54
CA LEU A 63 12.62 8.86 1.97
C LEU A 63 12.75 10.35 2.30
N CYS A 64 11.67 10.93 2.80
CA CYS A 64 11.55 12.34 3.13
C CYS A 64 11.51 12.53 4.65
N ALA A 65 12.09 13.62 5.16
CA ALA A 65 11.84 14.10 6.51
C ALA A 65 10.97 15.34 6.45
N VAL A 66 9.90 15.37 7.23
CA VAL A 66 8.99 16.51 7.38
C VAL A 66 8.82 16.86 8.85
N ARG A 67 8.51 18.12 9.13
CA ARG A 67 8.53 18.68 10.49
C ARG A 67 7.54 17.99 11.44
N ASP A 68 6.35 17.67 10.95
CA ASP A 68 5.26 17.11 11.78
C ASP A 68 4.25 16.31 10.93
N THR A 69 3.21 15.78 11.59
CA THR A 69 2.13 15.04 10.93
C THR A 69 1.32 15.90 9.97
N ALA A 70 1.14 17.19 10.23
CA ALA A 70 0.39 18.07 9.33
C ALA A 70 1.15 18.27 8.00
N ALA A 71 2.48 18.43 8.07
CA ALA A 71 3.36 18.46 6.91
C ALA A 71 3.35 17.13 6.15
N ALA A 72 3.33 15.99 6.84
CA ALA A 72 3.20 14.67 6.20
C ALA A 72 1.87 14.53 5.43
N LEU A 73 0.75 14.97 6.02
CA LEU A 73 -0.55 14.94 5.35
C LEU A 73 -0.62 15.91 4.17
N ALA A 74 -0.01 17.09 4.28
CA ALA A 74 0.09 18.03 3.18
C ALA A 74 0.91 17.45 2.02
N LEU A 75 2.05 16.82 2.31
CA LEU A 75 2.84 16.11 1.29
C LEU A 75 2.05 14.98 0.63
N LEU A 76 1.30 14.18 1.41
CA LEU A 76 0.44 13.12 0.85
C LEU A 76 -0.61 13.68 -0.12
N ARG A 77 -1.22 14.81 0.22
CA ARG A 77 -2.21 15.47 -0.65
C ARG A 77 -1.59 15.93 -1.95
N ASP A 78 -0.44 16.60 -1.88
CA ASP A 78 0.28 17.08 -3.07
C ASP A 78 0.76 15.92 -3.94
N ALA A 79 1.33 14.87 -3.33
CA ALA A 79 1.76 13.66 -4.02
C ALA A 79 0.59 12.95 -4.71
N ARG A 80 -0.57 12.79 -4.06
CA ARG A 80 -1.77 12.20 -4.67
C ARG A 80 -2.32 13.04 -5.83
N ALA A 81 -2.23 14.36 -5.73
CA ALA A 81 -2.72 15.26 -6.77
C ALA A 81 -1.84 15.21 -8.03
N ALA A 82 -0.53 15.09 -7.85
CA ALA A 82 0.44 15.11 -8.95
C ALA A 82 0.81 13.73 -9.49
N CYS A 83 0.73 12.69 -8.67
CA CYS A 83 1.07 11.31 -9.03
C CYS A 83 -0.15 10.40 -8.85
N ALA A 84 -0.93 10.19 -9.91
CA ALA A 84 -2.03 9.22 -9.92
C ALA A 84 -1.55 7.76 -9.73
N ASP A 85 -0.24 7.56 -9.92
CA ASP A 85 0.55 6.34 -9.80
C ASP A 85 1.27 6.19 -8.45
N LEU A 86 0.82 6.94 -7.43
CA LEU A 86 1.27 6.77 -6.04
C LEU A 86 0.91 5.37 -5.52
N LEU A 87 1.93 4.56 -5.23
CA LEU A 87 1.79 3.17 -4.77
C LEU A 87 1.79 3.05 -3.26
N SER A 88 2.71 3.75 -2.59
CA SER A 88 2.83 3.71 -1.13
C SER A 88 3.19 5.07 -0.56
N PHE A 89 2.71 5.30 0.66
CA PHE A 89 3.05 6.47 1.46
C PHE A 89 3.03 6.03 2.92
N GLU A 90 4.21 5.72 3.44
CA GLU A 90 4.38 5.16 4.79
C GLU A 90 5.02 6.19 5.70
N ALA A 91 4.30 6.58 6.77
CA ALA A 91 4.79 7.52 7.76
C ALA A 91 5.40 6.79 8.97
N MET A 92 6.56 7.27 9.41
CA MET A 92 7.31 6.78 10.55
C MET A 92 7.49 7.92 11.55
N TRP A 93 6.91 7.77 12.74
CA TRP A 93 7.03 8.75 13.81
C TRP A 93 8.44 8.76 14.40
N PRO A 94 8.90 9.89 14.99
CA PRO A 94 10.26 10.04 15.51
C PRO A 94 10.68 8.90 16.45
N ALA A 95 9.79 8.51 17.38
CA ALA A 95 10.06 7.45 18.35
C ALA A 95 10.29 6.09 17.66
N PHE A 96 9.46 5.74 16.68
CA PHE A 96 9.62 4.50 15.91
C PHE A 96 10.89 4.51 15.06
N TYR A 97 11.11 5.59 14.31
CA TYR A 97 12.28 5.71 13.42
C TYR A 97 13.58 5.67 14.23
N GLY A 98 13.66 6.41 15.34
CA GLY A 98 14.80 6.42 16.23
C GLY A 98 15.06 5.05 16.85
N TYR A 99 14.01 4.39 17.35
CA TYR A 99 14.12 3.04 17.92
C TYR A 99 14.68 2.05 16.89
N VAL A 100 14.11 2.01 15.67
CA VAL A 100 14.57 1.10 14.61
C VAL A 100 16.01 1.42 14.18
N ALA A 101 16.37 2.70 14.06
CA ALA A 101 17.71 3.14 13.71
C ALA A 101 18.77 2.70 14.74
N GLU A 102 18.44 2.73 16.02
CA GLU A 102 19.34 2.37 17.11
C GLU A 102 19.41 0.86 17.36
N HIS A 103 18.29 0.15 17.19
CA HIS A 103 18.14 -1.24 17.64
C HIS A 103 18.17 -2.28 16.50
N THR A 104 18.47 -1.88 15.26
CA THR A 104 18.61 -2.81 14.12
C THR A 104 20.08 -2.96 13.74
N PRO A 105 20.77 -4.06 14.14
CA PRO A 105 22.17 -4.27 13.79
C PRO A 105 22.41 -4.24 12.29
N GLY A 106 23.43 -3.49 11.86
CA GLY A 106 23.81 -3.36 10.45
C GLY A 106 22.96 -2.37 9.65
N LEU A 107 21.91 -1.77 10.23
CA LEU A 107 21.15 -0.72 9.58
C LEU A 107 21.92 0.61 9.63
N ARG A 108 22.15 1.22 8.46
CA ARG A 108 22.58 2.62 8.38
C ARG A 108 21.36 3.49 8.10
N ALA A 109 20.90 4.24 9.09
CA ALA A 109 19.79 5.17 8.91
C ALA A 109 20.16 6.23 7.83
N PRO A 110 19.40 6.32 6.72
CA PRO A 110 19.70 7.24 5.62
C PRO A 110 19.38 8.70 5.96
N LEU A 111 18.54 8.95 6.97
CA LEU A 111 18.24 10.28 7.50
C LEU A 111 18.52 10.31 9.00
N PRO A 112 18.84 11.47 9.58
CA PRO A 112 19.00 11.61 11.02
C PRO A 112 17.70 11.27 11.78
N ALA A 113 17.84 10.67 12.97
CA ALA A 113 16.75 10.43 13.91
C ALA A 113 16.36 11.72 14.67
N ASP A 114 16.05 12.79 13.93
CA ASP A 114 15.55 14.06 14.50
C ASP A 114 14.05 13.98 14.88
N GLY A 115 13.51 15.08 15.43
CA GLY A 115 12.12 15.17 15.91
C GLY A 115 11.03 15.19 14.82
N GLY A 116 11.38 15.07 13.53
CA GLY A 116 10.42 15.07 12.42
C GLY A 116 9.87 13.69 12.04
N VAL A 117 8.75 13.68 11.31
CA VAL A 117 8.17 12.46 10.73
C VAL A 117 8.96 12.08 9.47
N LYS A 118 9.29 10.79 9.33
CA LYS A 118 9.94 10.26 8.12
C LYS A 118 8.87 9.64 7.25
N VAL A 119 8.89 9.91 5.96
CA VAL A 119 7.90 9.41 5.02
C VAL A 119 8.61 8.67 3.91
N LEU A 120 8.29 7.40 3.72
CA LEU A 120 8.68 6.63 2.54
C LEU A 120 7.56 6.78 1.49
N VAL A 121 7.90 7.35 0.34
CA VAL A 121 6.96 7.57 -0.77
C VAL A 121 7.43 6.78 -1.97
N GLU A 122 6.52 6.09 -2.64
CA GLU A 122 6.81 5.34 -3.87
C GLU A 122 5.74 5.57 -4.93
N CYS A 123 6.18 5.85 -6.16
CA CYS A 123 5.33 5.93 -7.35
C CYS A 123 5.84 4.96 -8.43
N ALA A 124 4.92 4.29 -9.14
CA ALA A 124 5.28 3.54 -10.35
C ALA A 124 4.11 3.42 -11.31
N SER A 125 4.40 3.54 -12.61
CA SER A 125 3.44 3.34 -13.69
C SER A 125 4.04 2.44 -14.78
N GLY A 126 3.38 2.35 -15.94
CA GLY A 126 3.96 1.70 -17.11
C GLY A 126 5.13 2.47 -17.75
N ASP A 127 5.31 3.76 -17.39
CA ASP A 127 6.37 4.63 -17.91
C ASP A 127 7.21 5.17 -16.75
N ALA A 128 8.36 4.53 -16.51
CA ALA A 128 9.26 4.91 -15.42
C ALA A 128 9.83 6.33 -15.59
N ALA A 129 10.12 6.77 -16.81
CA ALA A 129 10.73 8.08 -17.05
C ALA A 129 9.74 9.21 -16.73
N GLN A 130 8.50 9.07 -17.20
CA GLN A 130 7.45 10.03 -16.88
C GLN A 130 7.10 10.04 -15.39
N THR A 131 7.08 8.86 -14.75
CA THR A 131 6.87 8.73 -13.30
C THR A 131 7.94 9.48 -12.52
N ALA A 132 9.21 9.22 -12.83
CA ALA A 132 10.34 9.86 -12.16
C ALA A 132 10.28 11.38 -12.30
N ALA A 133 10.02 11.90 -13.50
CA ALA A 133 9.92 13.34 -13.73
C ALA A 133 8.82 14.01 -12.89
N ARG A 134 7.61 13.41 -12.81
CA ARG A 134 6.53 13.93 -11.97
C ARG A 134 6.88 13.85 -10.48
N PHE A 135 7.43 12.72 -10.06
CA PHE A 135 7.81 12.46 -8.68
C PHE A 135 8.87 13.44 -8.18
N GLU A 136 9.93 13.64 -8.97
CA GLU A 136 10.99 14.61 -8.69
C GLU A 136 10.44 16.03 -8.61
N ALA A 137 9.57 16.44 -9.52
CA ALA A 137 8.97 17.78 -9.50
C ALA A 137 8.20 18.06 -8.21
N VAL A 138 7.38 17.11 -7.74
CA VAL A 138 6.63 17.25 -6.48
C VAL A 138 7.56 17.38 -5.29
N LEU A 139 8.60 16.56 -5.22
CA LEU A 139 9.56 16.62 -4.11
C LEU A 139 10.44 17.87 -4.16
N ALA A 140 10.79 18.35 -5.35
CA ALA A 140 11.51 19.60 -5.57
C ALA A 140 10.75 20.80 -5.00
N ASP A 141 9.43 20.87 -5.19
CA ASP A 141 8.58 21.93 -4.63
C ASP A 141 8.52 21.92 -3.10
N TRP A 142 8.82 20.76 -2.49
CA TRP A 142 8.82 20.57 -1.04
C TRP A 142 10.18 20.82 -0.37
N LEU A 143 11.29 20.72 -1.11
CA LEU A 143 12.64 20.98 -0.61
C LEU A 143 12.81 22.36 0.07
N PRO A 144 12.27 23.47 -0.48
CA PRO A 144 12.36 24.80 0.14
C PRO A 144 11.48 24.98 1.39
N ARG A 145 10.57 24.06 1.68
CA ARG A 145 9.59 24.16 2.78
C ARG A 145 10.07 23.51 4.09
N ARG A 146 11.32 23.03 4.11
CA ARG A 146 11.96 22.39 5.25
C ARG A 146 12.28 23.39 6.36
#